data_AF-A0A850JPC4-F1
#
_entry.id   AF-A0A850JPC4-F1
#
_cell.length_a   1.000
_cell.length_b   1.000
_cell.length_c   1.000
_cell.angle_alpha   90.00
_cell.angle_beta   90.00
_cell.angle_gamma   90.00
#
_symmetry.space_group_name_H-M   'P 1'
#
loop_
_entity.id
_entity.type
_entity.pdbx_description
1 polymer ?
#
loop_
_entity_poly.entity_id
_entity_poly.type
_entity_poly.pdbx_seq_one_letter_code
_entity_poly.pdbx_strand_id
1 'polypeptide(L)'
;MSADSPSRPSPPGHVLLAPDRFPGALTAAQAARHLAAGLRRARPDVPLVELPVADGGEGTVEAAVAAGWRRVEVEVCGPTGRPVTARLALH
;
A
#
# COMPACT_ATOMS: atom_id res chain seq x y z
N MET A 1 -29.69 12.98 38.62
CA MET A 1 -28.96 13.83 37.65
C MET A 1 -27.60 13.20 37.44
N SER A 2 -27.45 12.38 36.39
CA SER A 2 -26.16 11.77 36.06
C SER A 2 -25.37 12.81 35.27
N ALA A 3 -24.22 13.22 35.81
CA ALA A 3 -23.34 14.19 35.18
C ALA A 3 -22.77 13.61 33.88
N ASP A 4 -22.99 14.30 32.77
CA ASP A 4 -22.32 14.06 31.51
C ASP A 4 -20.83 14.38 31.71
N SER A 5 -19.99 13.35 31.71
CA SER A 5 -18.55 13.53 31.84
C SER A 5 -18.00 14.05 30.50
N PRO A 6 -17.18 15.10 30.47
CA PRO A 6 -16.67 15.64 29.22
C PRO A 6 -15.86 14.56 28.50
N SER A 7 -16.30 14.19 27.28
CA SER A 7 -15.61 13.23 26.44
C SER A 7 -14.20 13.76 26.16
N ARG A 8 -13.17 12.98 26.51
CA ARG A 8 -11.80 13.30 26.11
C ARG A 8 -11.77 13.42 24.58
N PRO A 9 -11.15 14.47 24.01
CA PRO A 9 -10.97 14.52 22.57
C PRO A 9 -10.16 13.29 22.16
N SER A 10 -10.74 12.46 21.27
CA SER A 10 -9.99 11.36 20.66
C SER A 10 -8.71 11.93 20.07
N PRO A 11 -7.55 11.26 20.22
CA PRO A 11 -6.34 11.67 19.52
C PRO A 11 -6.69 11.82 18.04
N PRO A 12 -6.08 12.78 17.32
CA PRO A 12 -6.38 12.97 15.91
C PRO A 12 -6.24 11.62 15.19
N GLY A 13 -7.35 11.10 14.69
CA GLY A 13 -7.37 9.82 14.00
C GLY A 13 -6.47 9.88 12.77
N HIS A 14 -5.90 8.75 12.38
CA HIS A 14 -5.15 8.63 11.13
C HIS A 14 -6.00 7.93 10.07
N VAL A 15 -5.70 8.19 8.80
CA VAL A 15 -6.33 7.49 7.67
C VAL A 15 -5.33 6.50 7.08
N LEU A 16 -5.71 5.23 7.06
CA LEU A 16 -4.98 4.19 6.36
C LEU A 16 -5.44 4.14 4.89
N LEU A 17 -4.50 4.33 3.97
CA LEU A 17 -4.71 4.21 2.54
C LEU A 17 -4.20 2.84 2.11
N ALA A 18 -5.11 1.88 2.05
CA ALA A 18 -4.83 0.51 1.63
C ALA A 18 -5.51 0.11 0.30
N PRO A 19 -5.22 0.81 -0.81
CA PRO A 19 -5.79 0.46 -2.10
C PRO A 19 -5.09 -0.76 -2.70
N ASP A 20 -5.83 -1.50 -3.52
CA ASP A 20 -5.29 -2.42 -4.52
C ASP A 20 -5.10 -1.67 -5.86
N ARG A 21 -4.53 -2.35 -6.85
CA ARG A 21 -4.32 -1.86 -8.20
C ARG A 21 -5.64 -1.65 -8.95
N PHE A 22 -5.59 -0.73 -9.90
CA PHE A 22 -6.59 -0.58 -10.95
C PHE A 22 -6.03 -1.22 -12.23
N PRO A 23 -6.49 -2.41 -12.65
CA PRO A 23 -5.92 -3.13 -13.78
C PRO A 23 -5.82 -2.27 -15.05
N GLY A 24 -4.64 -2.21 -15.66
CA GLY A 24 -4.37 -1.41 -16.86
C GLY A 24 -4.28 0.11 -16.64
N ALA A 25 -4.50 0.61 -15.42
CA ALA A 25 -4.50 2.04 -15.13
C ALA A 25 -3.46 2.43 -14.07
N LEU A 26 -3.55 1.87 -12.85
CA LEU A 26 -2.71 2.28 -11.72
C LEU A 26 -2.24 1.06 -10.94
N THR A 27 -0.97 1.04 -10.58
CA THR A 27 -0.46 0.17 -9.51
C THR A 27 -1.07 0.59 -8.17
N ALA A 28 -1.11 -0.32 -7.19
CA ALA A 28 -1.57 -0.02 -5.83
C ALA A 28 -0.79 1.16 -5.21
N ALA A 29 0.52 1.23 -5.45
CA ALA A 29 1.36 2.34 -4.99
C ALA A 29 1.05 3.67 -5.70
N GLN A 30 0.63 3.67 -6.96
CA GLN A 30 0.15 4.89 -7.62
C GLN A 30 -1.21 5.33 -7.05
N ALA A 31 -2.13 4.39 -6.85
CA ALA A 31 -3.43 4.67 -6.24
C ALA A 31 -3.26 5.29 -4.84
N ALA A 32 -2.41 4.72 -3.99
CA ALA A 32 -2.13 5.25 -2.65
C ALA A 32 -1.61 6.69 -2.71
N ARG A 33 -0.64 6.97 -3.60
CA ARG A 33 -0.09 8.32 -3.79
C ARG A 33 -1.13 9.33 -4.27
N HIS A 34 -2.00 8.95 -5.21
CA HIS A 34 -3.05 9.85 -5.71
C HIS A 34 -4.11 10.15 -4.65
N LEU A 35 -4.53 9.13 -3.89
CA LEU A 35 -5.43 9.29 -2.75
C LEU A 35 -4.82 10.20 -1.67
N ALA A 36 -3.54 9.95 -1.32
CA ALA A 36 -2.82 10.75 -0.34
C ALA A 36 -2.69 12.21 -0.77
N ALA A 37 -2.38 12.46 -2.05
CA ALA A 37 -2.33 13.81 -2.59
C ALA A 37 -3.69 14.52 -2.53
N GLY A 38 -4.79 13.81 -2.82
CA GLY A 38 -6.14 14.35 -2.68
C GLY A 38 -6.50 14.71 -1.24
N LEU A 39 -6.23 13.80 -0.30
CA LEU A 39 -6.51 14.00 1.12
C LEU A 39 -5.66 15.11 1.74
N ARG A 40 -4.36 15.19 1.41
CA ARG A 40 -3.50 16.29 1.87
C ARG A 40 -4.02 17.66 1.42
N ARG A 41 -4.61 17.77 0.21
CA ARG A 41 -5.24 19.02 -0.24
C ARG A 41 -6.53 19.36 0.51
N ALA A 42 -7.35 18.35 0.80
CA ALA A 42 -8.66 18.57 1.43
C ALA A 42 -8.59 18.69 2.96
N ARG A 43 -7.66 17.96 3.60
CA ARG A 43 -7.53 17.78 5.05
C ARG A 43 -6.03 17.66 5.42
N PRO A 44 -5.27 18.76 5.38
CA PRO A 44 -3.82 18.74 5.59
C PRO A 44 -3.40 18.25 6.99
N ASP A 45 -4.26 18.42 7.99
CA ASP A 45 -3.96 18.07 9.39
C ASP A 45 -4.20 16.60 9.75
N VAL A 46 -4.71 15.80 8.81
CA VAL A 46 -4.99 14.38 9.06
C VAL A 46 -3.74 13.55 8.75
N PRO A 47 -3.18 12.82 9.73
CA PRO A 47 -2.09 11.89 9.48
C PRO A 47 -2.51 10.78 8.51
N LEU A 48 -1.66 10.50 7.51
CA LEU A 48 -1.91 9.48 6.50
C LEU A 48 -0.87 8.37 6.59
N VAL A 49 -1.32 7.13 6.50
CA VAL A 49 -0.47 5.95 6.36
C VAL A 49 -0.76 5.32 5.01
N GLU A 50 0.24 5.24 4.13
CA GLU A 50 0.12 4.59 2.83
C GLU A 50 0.56 3.13 2.96
N LEU A 51 -0.35 2.19 2.68
CA LEU A 51 -0.10 0.75 2.76
C LEU A 51 -0.72 0.03 1.54
N PRO A 52 -0.11 0.11 0.35
CA PRO A 52 -0.60 -0.59 -0.83
C PRO A 52 -0.74 -2.10 -0.56
N VAL A 53 -1.86 -2.69 -1.00
CA VAL A 53 -2.15 -4.12 -0.81
C VAL A 53 -2.29 -4.84 -2.15
N ALA A 54 -2.30 -6.17 -2.11
CA ALA A 54 -2.57 -7.06 -3.23
C ALA A 54 -3.19 -8.38 -2.72
N ASP A 55 -3.89 -9.10 -3.60
CA ASP A 55 -4.66 -10.31 -3.27
C ASP A 55 -3.91 -11.64 -3.53
N GLY A 56 -2.66 -11.58 -3.97
CA GLY A 56 -1.88 -12.74 -4.41
C GLY A 56 -1.67 -12.81 -5.93
N GLY A 57 -2.37 -11.97 -6.71
CA GLY A 57 -2.18 -11.83 -8.14
C GLY A 57 -1.02 -10.92 -8.55
N GLU A 58 -1.12 -10.37 -9.76
CA GLU A 58 -0.18 -9.38 -10.30
C GLU A 58 -0.07 -8.16 -9.38
N GLY A 59 1.16 -7.72 -9.11
CA GLY A 59 1.46 -6.62 -8.17
C GLY A 59 1.75 -7.06 -6.73
N THR A 60 1.58 -8.33 -6.37
CA THR A 60 1.83 -8.81 -4.99
C THR A 60 3.26 -8.62 -4.52
N VAL A 61 4.25 -8.88 -5.38
CA VAL A 61 5.66 -8.62 -5.07
C VAL A 61 5.89 -7.14 -4.75
N GLU A 62 5.27 -6.23 -5.51
CA GLU A 62 5.43 -4.79 -5.30
C GLU A 62 4.74 -4.31 -4.01
N ALA A 63 3.58 -4.88 -3.67
CA ALA A 63 2.90 -4.60 -2.39
C ALA A 63 3.76 -5.04 -1.19
N ALA A 64 4.36 -6.24 -1.24
CA ALA A 64 5.26 -6.72 -0.19
C ALA A 64 6.52 -5.84 -0.05
N VAL A 65 7.13 -5.45 -1.17
CA VAL A 65 8.29 -4.53 -1.16
C VAL A 65 7.92 -3.17 -0.57
N ALA A 66 6.72 -2.64 -0.90
CA ALA A 66 6.21 -1.41 -0.29
C ALA A 66 6.01 -1.53 1.23
N ALA A 67 5.73 -2.74 1.73
CA ALA A 67 5.66 -3.05 3.16
C ALA A 67 7.02 -3.28 3.83
N GLY A 68 8.14 -3.08 3.11
CA GLY A 68 9.49 -3.17 3.65
C GLY A 68 10.23 -4.49 3.36
N TRP A 69 9.64 -5.38 2.55
CA TRP A 69 10.32 -6.61 2.15
C TRP A 69 11.41 -6.33 1.14
N ARG A 70 12.44 -7.18 1.10
CA ARG A 70 13.54 -7.01 0.16
C ARG A 70 13.18 -7.60 -1.20
N ARG A 71 13.36 -6.79 -2.24
CA ARG A 71 13.32 -7.28 -3.63
C ARG A 71 14.56 -8.13 -3.91
N VAL A 72 14.34 -9.31 -4.50
CA VAL A 72 15.39 -10.18 -5.02
C VAL A 72 15.11 -10.48 -6.48
N GLU A 73 16.14 -10.32 -7.31
CA GLU A 73 16.12 -10.75 -8.70
C GLU A 73 16.97 -12.02 -8.83
N VAL A 74 16.46 -13.02 -9.54
CA VAL A 74 17.10 -14.32 -9.72
C VAL A 74 16.87 -14.82 -11.13
N GLU A 75 17.89 -15.39 -11.75
CA GLU A 75 17.75 -16.05 -13.04
C GLU A 75 17.11 -17.44 -12.85
N VAL A 76 16.04 -17.71 -13.59
CA VAL A 76 15.30 -18.97 -13.55
C VAL A 76 15.05 -19.50 -14.96
N CYS A 77 14.75 -20.80 -15.08
CA CYS A 77 14.33 -21.38 -16.34
C CYS A 77 12.94 -20.82 -16.73
N GLY A 78 12.86 -20.14 -17.87
CA GLY A 78 11.62 -19.61 -18.41
C GLY A 78 10.75 -20.69 -19.06
N PRO A 79 9.51 -20.36 -19.46
CA PRO A 79 8.54 -21.33 -19.99
C PRO A 79 8.97 -21.97 -21.33
N THR A 80 9.99 -21.42 -21.99
CA THR A 80 10.56 -21.97 -23.25
C THR A 80 11.91 -22.66 -23.04
N GLY A 81 12.32 -22.90 -21.79
CA GLY A 81 13.64 -23.46 -21.45
C GLY A 81 14.77 -22.42 -21.46
N ARG A 82 14.54 -21.21 -21.95
CA ARG A 82 15.52 -20.11 -21.94
C ARG A 82 15.51 -19.38 -20.59
N PRO A 83 16.67 -18.96 -20.06
CA PRO A 83 16.73 -18.21 -18.81
C PRO A 83 15.93 -16.90 -18.86
N VAL A 84 15.28 -16.55 -17.75
CA VAL A 84 14.58 -15.27 -17.54
C VAL A 84 14.88 -14.74 -16.13
N THR A 85 14.87 -13.42 -15.98
CA THR A 85 14.97 -12.79 -14.65
C THR A 85 13.60 -12.79 -13.97
N ALA A 86 13.49 -13.52 -12.86
CA ALA A 86 12.33 -13.49 -11.97
C ALA A 86 12.54 -12.49 -10.82
N ARG A 87 11.44 -12.02 -10.25
CA ARG A 87 11.42 -11.07 -9.12
C ARG A 87 10.67 -11.68 -7.95
N LEU A 88 11.27 -11.61 -6.78
CA LEU A 88 10.75 -12.15 -5.52
C LEU A 88 10.76 -11.04 -4.46
N ALA A 89 9.82 -11.11 -3.53
CA ALA A 89 9.88 -10.36 -2.27
C ALA A 89 10.23 -11.34 -1.14
N LEU A 90 11.29 -11.05 -0.39
CA LEU A 90 11.72 -11.85 0.75
C LEU A 90 11.71 -10.98 2.01
N HIS A 91 11.14 -11.53 3.09
CA HIS A 91 11.13 -10.92 4.42
C HIS A 91 12.40 -11.28 5.19
#